data_AF-A0A2W6EVQ2-F1
#
_entry.id   AF-A0A2W6EVQ2-F1
#
_cell.length_a   1.000
_cell.length_b   1.000
_cell.length_c   1.000
_cell.angle_alpha   90.00
_cell.angle_beta   90.00
_cell.angle_gamma   90.00
#
_symmetry.space_group_name_H-M   'P 1'
#
loop_
_entity.id
_entity.type
_entity.pdbx_description
1 polymer ?
#
loop_
_entity_poly.entity_id
_entity_poly.type
_entity_poly.pdbx_seq_one_letter_code
_entity_poly.pdbx_strand_id
1 'polypeptide(L)'
;MPDGDPVPPAAKPVAIRACLTPDVVAEFDREWEIVLERAKQTKDLAGVHDLLNKWRHLAYAELKEPGSYFRLRATAAHTLAIGKAPPGSVPGEDMKALIR
;
A
#
# COMPACT_ATOMS: atom_id res chain seq x y z
N MET A 1 29.77 -1.39 -4.31
CA MET A 1 29.36 -2.05 -3.05
C MET A 1 28.02 -2.72 -3.33
N PRO A 2 27.64 -3.86 -2.72
CA PRO A 2 26.28 -4.32 -2.93
C PRO A 2 25.40 -3.39 -2.09
N ASP A 3 24.85 -2.36 -2.74
CA ASP A 3 23.69 -1.65 -2.22
C ASP A 3 22.58 -2.69 -2.14
N GLY A 4 22.45 -3.32 -0.98
CA GLY A 4 21.44 -4.33 -0.75
C GLY A 4 20.09 -3.68 -1.01
N ASP A 5 19.33 -4.25 -1.96
CA ASP A 5 17.93 -3.89 -2.17
C ASP A 5 17.24 -3.72 -0.81
N PRO A 6 16.41 -2.68 -0.63
CA PRO A 6 15.68 -2.51 0.61
C PRO A 6 14.99 -3.84 0.93
N VAL A 7 15.06 -4.26 2.19
CA VAL A 7 14.33 -5.44 2.66
C VAL A 7 12.91 -4.98 3.01
N PRO A 8 11.87 -5.68 2.54
CA PRO A 8 10.50 -5.30 2.90
C PRO A 8 10.31 -5.36 4.43
N PRO A 9 9.73 -4.32 5.04
CA PRO A 9 9.58 -4.26 6.48
C PRO A 9 8.75 -5.45 6.99
N ALA A 10 8.97 -5.85 8.25
CA ALA A 10 8.13 -6.86 8.87
C ALA A 10 6.65 -6.41 8.84
N ALA A 11 5.71 -7.35 8.72
CA ALA A 11 4.27 -7.09 8.80
C ALA A 11 3.82 -6.78 10.24
N LYS A 12 4.47 -5.80 10.86
CA LYS A 12 4.20 -5.29 12.21
C LYS A 12 3.84 -3.82 12.09
N PRO A 13 2.80 -3.31 12.77
CA PRO A 13 2.36 -1.92 12.66
C PRO A 13 3.51 -0.93 12.89
N VAL A 14 4.33 -1.15 13.93
CA VAL A 14 5.47 -0.28 14.27
C VAL A 14 6.53 -0.28 13.18
N ALA A 15 6.83 -1.45 12.59
CA ALA A 15 7.84 -1.56 11.53
C ALA A 15 7.37 -0.89 10.24
N ILE A 16 6.08 -1.00 9.92
CA ILE A 16 5.48 -0.32 8.77
C ILE A 16 5.52 1.19 8.97
N ARG A 17 5.07 1.70 10.13
CA ARG A 17 5.04 3.15 10.42
C ARG A 17 6.42 3.80 10.33
N ALA A 18 7.48 3.09 10.74
CA ALA A 18 8.85 3.62 10.68
C ALA A 18 9.37 3.87 9.25
N CYS A 19 8.76 3.27 8.24
CA CYS A 19 9.14 3.42 6.83
C CYS A 19 8.36 4.50 6.10
N LEU A 20 7.35 5.10 6.74
CA LEU A 20 6.42 6.03 6.12
C LEU A 20 6.78 7.48 6.48
N THR A 21 6.50 8.40 5.56
CA THR A 21 6.55 9.84 5.86
C THR A 21 5.40 10.23 6.80
N PRO A 22 5.50 11.36 7.53
CA PRO A 22 4.48 11.77 8.50
C PRO A 22 3.05 11.81 7.94
N ASP A 23 2.88 12.32 6.72
CA ASP A 23 1.57 12.39 6.06
C ASP A 23 1.00 11.00 5.75
N VAL A 24 1.88 10.06 5.38
CA VAL A 24 1.48 8.68 5.05
C VAL A 24 1.22 7.86 6.32
N VAL A 25 1.95 8.13 7.41
CA VAL A 25 1.63 7.59 8.75
C VAL A 25 0.22 8.01 9.19
N ALA A 26 -0.18 9.27 8.94
CA ALA A 26 -1.52 9.73 9.28
C ALA A 26 -2.63 8.99 8.51
N GLU A 27 -2.39 8.60 7.25
CA GLU A 27 -3.31 7.75 6.49
C GLU A 27 -3.34 6.32 7.04
N PHE A 28 -2.18 5.74 7.37
CA PHE A 28 -2.09 4.43 7.99
C PHE A 28 -2.88 4.38 9.30
N ASP A 29 -2.64 5.35 10.19
CA ASP A 29 -3.29 5.41 11.51
C ASP A 29 -4.82 5.58 11.35
N ARG A 30 -5.30 6.36 10.37
CA ARG A 30 -6.74 6.47 10.07
C ARG A 30 -7.37 5.13 9.64
N GLU A 31 -6.74 4.43 8.70
CA GLU A 31 -7.25 3.13 8.25
C GLU A 31 -7.19 2.07 9.37
N TRP A 32 -6.13 2.12 10.18
CA TRP A 32 -5.92 1.24 11.33
C TRP A 32 -7.06 1.32 12.35
N GLU A 33 -7.44 2.53 12.77
CA GLU A 33 -8.55 2.73 13.72
C GLU A 33 -9.88 2.19 13.17
N ILE A 34 -10.18 2.42 11.89
CA ILE A 34 -11.42 1.93 11.26
C ILE A 34 -11.46 0.40 11.25
N VAL A 35 -10.35 -0.25 10.88
CA VAL A 35 -10.27 -1.71 10.81
C VAL A 35 -10.30 -2.33 12.20
N LEU A 36 -9.62 -1.74 13.19
CA LEU A 36 -9.67 -2.20 14.57
C LEU A 36 -11.08 -2.13 15.16
N GLU A 37 -11.82 -1.05 14.93
CA GLU A 37 -13.19 -0.94 15.43
C GLU A 37 -14.11 -2.00 14.78
N ARG A 38 -13.95 -2.29 13.49
CA ARG A 38 -14.68 -3.38 12.83
C ARG A 38 -14.30 -4.75 13.38
N ALA A 39 -13.01 -5.00 13.59
CA ALA A 39 -12.51 -6.25 14.15
C ALA A 39 -13.03 -6.47 15.57
N LYS A 40 -13.10 -5.41 16.38
CA LYS A 40 -13.66 -5.45 17.73
C LYS A 40 -15.14 -5.81 17.74
N GLN A 41 -15.92 -5.34 16.77
CA GLN A 41 -17.34 -5.64 16.63
C GLN A 41 -17.57 -7.08 16.15
N THR A 42 -16.85 -7.49 15.12
CA THR A 42 -17.03 -8.79 14.43
C THR A 42 -16.27 -9.95 15.08
N LYS A 43 -15.28 -9.65 15.94
CA LYS A 43 -14.30 -10.58 16.49
C LYS A 43 -13.43 -11.26 15.44
N ASP A 44 -13.34 -10.67 14.25
CA ASP A 44 -12.51 -11.16 13.15
C ASP A 44 -11.31 -10.22 12.91
N LEU A 45 -10.12 -10.79 12.81
CA LEU A 45 -8.85 -10.09 12.57
C LEU A 45 -8.40 -10.14 11.10
N ALA A 46 -9.14 -10.81 10.22
CA ALA A 46 -8.79 -10.91 8.80
C ALA A 46 -8.51 -9.53 8.17
N GLY A 47 -9.40 -8.55 8.43
CA GLY A 47 -9.23 -7.20 7.93
C GLY A 47 -7.95 -6.49 8.44
N VAL A 48 -7.50 -6.81 9.67
CA VAL A 48 -6.25 -6.27 10.22
C VAL A 48 -5.04 -6.85 9.48
N HIS A 49 -5.07 -8.15 9.19
CA HIS A 49 -3.99 -8.79 8.42
C HIS A 49 -3.92 -8.28 6.98
N ASP A 50 -5.07 -8.10 6.33
CA ASP A 50 -5.16 -7.53 4.98
C ASP A 50 -4.62 -6.10 4.93
N LEU A 51 -4.98 -5.29 5.94
CA LEU A 51 -4.47 -3.93 6.10
C LEU A 51 -2.94 -3.94 6.23
N LEU A 52 -2.38 -4.78 7.11
CA LEU A 52 -0.92 -4.87 7.31
C LEU A 52 -0.20 -5.33 6.05
N ASN A 53 -0.77 -6.28 5.30
CA ASN A 53 -0.21 -6.71 4.02
C ASN A 53 -0.22 -5.57 3.01
N LYS A 54 -1.34 -4.88 2.82
CA LYS A 54 -1.44 -3.71 1.93
C LYS A 54 -0.37 -2.67 2.28
N TRP A 55 -0.29 -2.28 3.55
CA TRP A 55 0.61 -1.24 3.98
C TRP A 55 2.09 -1.65 3.99
N ARG A 56 2.39 -2.94 4.14
CA ARG A 56 3.75 -3.46 3.94
C ARG A 56 4.23 -3.24 2.51
N HIS A 57 3.37 -3.45 1.51
CA HIS A 57 3.73 -3.19 0.11
C HIS A 57 3.94 -1.70 -0.16
N LEU A 58 3.08 -0.84 0.42
CA LEU A 58 3.21 0.62 0.29
C LEU A 58 4.47 1.15 1.00
N ALA A 59 4.75 0.68 2.21
CA ALA A 59 5.97 1.03 2.93
C ALA A 59 7.22 0.58 2.16
N TYR A 60 7.17 -0.58 1.52
CA TYR A 60 8.26 -1.03 0.67
C TYR A 60 8.49 -0.15 -0.56
N ALA A 61 7.40 0.25 -1.23
CA ALA A 61 7.46 1.18 -2.36
C ALA A 61 8.02 2.55 -1.92
N GLU A 62 7.60 3.04 -0.76
CA GLU A 62 8.04 4.33 -0.20
C GLU A 62 9.53 4.31 0.18
N LEU A 63 10.04 3.18 0.68
CA LEU A 63 11.48 2.98 0.92
C LEU A 63 12.32 3.01 -0.37
N LYS A 64 11.77 2.48 -1.47
CA LYS A 64 12.45 2.48 -2.78
C LYS A 64 12.37 3.84 -3.46
N GLU A 65 11.23 4.50 -3.37
CA GLU A 65 10.96 5.75 -4.06
C GLU A 65 10.09 6.66 -3.17
N PRO A 66 10.70 7.60 -2.42
CA PRO A 66 9.94 8.52 -1.57
C PRO A 66 8.86 9.28 -2.35
N GLY A 67 7.66 9.41 -1.78
CA GLY A 67 6.49 10.00 -2.42
C GLY A 67 5.72 9.06 -3.36
N SER A 68 6.10 7.78 -3.45
CA SER A 68 5.41 6.76 -4.26
C SER A 68 3.93 6.66 -3.89
N TYR A 69 3.60 6.76 -2.61
CA TYR A 69 2.21 6.67 -2.13
C TYR A 69 1.32 7.77 -2.71
N PHE A 70 1.78 9.02 -2.67
CA PHE A 70 1.02 10.15 -3.20
C PHE A 70 0.94 10.13 -4.72
N ARG A 71 2.00 9.71 -5.42
CA ARG A 71 1.96 9.51 -6.87
C ARG A 71 0.92 8.44 -7.24
N LEU A 72 0.97 7.28 -6.61
CA LEU A 72 0.00 6.20 -6.82
C LEU A 72 -1.44 6.69 -6.57
N ARG A 73 -1.65 7.40 -5.45
CA ARG A 73 -2.96 7.95 -5.09
C ARG A 73 -3.46 9.00 -6.09
N ALA A 74 -2.58 9.89 -6.56
CA ALA A 74 -2.91 10.88 -7.58
C ALA A 74 -3.27 10.21 -8.92
N THR A 75 -2.52 9.19 -9.32
CA THR A 75 -2.79 8.41 -10.53
C THR A 75 -4.12 7.64 -10.42
N ALA A 76 -4.42 7.03 -9.27
CA ALA A 76 -5.68 6.35 -9.03
C ALA A 76 -6.87 7.33 -9.03
N ALA A 77 -6.74 8.47 -8.35
CA ALA A 77 -7.75 9.53 -8.35
C ALA A 77 -8.01 10.09 -9.75
N HIS A 78 -6.93 10.30 -10.53
CA HIS A 78 -7.03 10.70 -11.92
C HIS A 78 -7.81 9.65 -12.72
N THR A 79 -7.38 8.38 -12.70
CA THR A 79 -8.01 7.27 -13.42
C THR A 79 -9.51 7.14 -13.10
N LEU A 80 -9.91 7.26 -11.83
CA LEU A 80 -11.31 7.24 -11.42
C LEU A 80 -12.09 8.45 -11.97
N ALA A 81 -11.49 9.63 -12.00
CA ALA A 81 -12.12 10.85 -12.50
C ALA A 81 -12.24 10.89 -14.04
N ILE A 82 -11.24 10.37 -14.77
CA ILE A 82 -11.24 10.36 -16.25
C ILE A 82 -11.75 9.06 -16.87
N GLY A 83 -11.94 8.00 -16.08
CA GLY A 83 -12.39 6.68 -16.55
C GLY A 83 -11.42 5.98 -17.50
N LYS A 84 -10.15 6.43 -17.60
CA LYS A 84 -9.13 5.84 -18.47
C LYS A 84 -7.86 5.54 -17.66
N ALA A 85 -7.32 4.33 -17.86
CA ALA A 85 -6.07 3.93 -17.23
C ALA A 85 -4.88 4.76 -17.77
N PRO A 86 -3.81 4.96 -16.98
CA PRO A 86 -2.62 5.69 -17.40
C PRO A 86 -2.00 5.13 -18.69
N PRO A 87 -1.39 5.95 -19.56
CA PRO A 87 -0.67 5.46 -20.74
C PRO A 87 0.44 4.49 -20.32
N GLY A 88 0.42 3.28 -20.89
CA GLY A 88 1.29 2.16 -20.52
C GLY A 88 0.67 1.14 -19.55
N SER A 89 -0.58 1.35 -19.11
CA SER A 89 -1.30 0.39 -18.28
C SER A 89 -1.82 -0.78 -19.13
N VAL A 90 -1.42 -2.00 -18.76
CA VAL A 90 -2.00 -3.21 -19.34
C VAL A 90 -3.35 -3.52 -18.67
N PRO A 91 -4.40 -3.88 -19.44
CA PRO A 91 -5.63 -4.42 -18.89
C PRO A 91 -5.33 -5.60 -17.95
N GLY A 92 -6.08 -5.71 -16.84
CA GLY A 92 -5.84 -6.77 -15.84
C GLY A 92 -5.95 -8.20 -16.39
N GLU A 93 -6.66 -8.39 -17.51
CA GLU A 93 -6.71 -9.66 -18.23
C GLU A 93 -5.37 -10.01 -18.90
N ASP A 94 -4.62 -9.03 -19.40
CA ASP A 94 -3.30 -9.22 -20.01
C ASP A 94 -2.19 -9.43 -18.95
N MET A 95 -2.37 -8.92 -17.73
CA MET A 95 -1.42 -9.13 -16.62
C MET A 95 -1.23 -10.62 -16.30
N LYS A 96 -2.28 -11.43 -16.42
CA LYS A 96 -2.20 -12.89 -16.18
C LYS A 96 -1.40 -13.62 -17.26
N ALA A 97 -1.32 -13.07 -18.47
CA ALA A 97 -0.59 -13.68 -19.58
C ALA A 97 0.94 -13.46 -19.51
N LEU A 98 1.38 -12.43 -18.77
CA LEU A 98 2.80 -12.08 -18.61
C LEU A 98 3.48 -12.79 -17.44
N ILE A 99 2.73 -13.53 -16.62
CA ILE A 99 3.25 -14.38 -15.55
C ILE A 99 3.16 -15.83 -16.03
N ARG A 100 4.03 -16.22 -16.96
CA ARG A 100 4.25 -17.61 -17.37
C ARG A 100 5.70 -18.00 -17.18
#